data_AF-A0A1Y1M2U9-F1
#
_entry.id   AF-A0A1Y1M2U9-F1
#
_cell.length_a   1.000
_cell.length_b   1.000
_cell.length_c   1.000
_cell.angle_alpha   90.00
_cell.angle_beta   90.00
_cell.angle_gamma   90.00
#
_symmetry.space_group_name_H-M   'P 1'
#
loop_
_entity.id
_entity.type
_entity.pdbx_description
1 polymer ?
#
loop_
_entity_poly.entity_id
_entity_poly.type
_entity_poly.pdbx_seq_one_letter_code
_entity_poly.pdbx_strand_id
1 'polypeptide(L)'
;MSTSETFTKEEVAEAQKFCDFLINLLENHSECLVYYLADTALLDWFGHTIKGPRNIVAYLKNNAGKCKHRFTNPNPVRKIGFRENHVIKLPSEAKQRNPINFSPCDSESNSPKLTFSPVTHLIEKGQGDGPHNNCPESPRKKFKADNGDQITDKPELKYISSNGHIEFHRRSSKKLQAETKWNRPCKLEVAYSATNFEDCVIYMMIYQGNLKCRRNLMKDFDACDPGSE
;
A
#
# COMPACT_ATOMS: atom_id res chain seq x y z
N MET A 1 3.84 -4.83 -33.25
CA MET A 1 2.48 -5.38 -33.45
C MET A 1 1.88 -5.63 -32.09
N SER A 2 0.96 -4.78 -31.64
CA SER A 2 0.28 -4.96 -30.35
C SER A 2 -0.79 -6.02 -30.52
N THR A 3 -0.62 -7.18 -29.88
CA THR A 3 -1.69 -8.16 -29.70
C THR A 3 -2.82 -7.48 -28.95
N SER A 4 -3.97 -7.29 -29.59
CA SER A 4 -5.21 -6.92 -28.91
C SER A 4 -5.56 -8.07 -27.96
N GLU A 5 -5.19 -7.92 -26.69
CA GLU A 5 -5.54 -8.87 -25.64
C GLU A 5 -7.07 -8.85 -25.48
N THR A 6 -7.71 -9.98 -25.75
CA THR A 6 -9.15 -10.15 -25.56
C THR A 6 -9.41 -10.65 -24.15
N PHE A 7 -10.09 -9.83 -23.36
CA PHE A 7 -10.60 -10.18 -22.04
C PHE A 7 -12.11 -10.43 -22.11
N THR A 8 -12.60 -11.28 -21.22
CA THR A 8 -14.03 -11.56 -21.06
C THR A 8 -14.77 -10.32 -20.55
N LYS A 9 -16.09 -10.25 -20.76
CA LYS A 9 -16.90 -9.12 -20.27
C LYS A 9 -16.92 -9.09 -18.75
N GLU A 10 -16.86 -10.25 -18.13
CA GLU A 10 -16.85 -10.48 -16.69
C GLU A 10 -15.57 -9.91 -16.06
N GLU A 11 -14.40 -10.17 -16.63
CA GLU A 11 -13.12 -9.61 -16.18
C GLU A 11 -13.09 -8.08 -16.31
N VAL A 12 -13.66 -7.54 -17.39
CA VAL A 12 -13.77 -6.08 -17.58
C VAL A 12 -14.69 -5.47 -16.52
N ALA A 13 -15.83 -6.10 -16.23
CA ALA A 13 -16.74 -5.64 -15.19
C ALA A 13 -16.11 -5.75 -13.78
N GLU A 14 -15.31 -6.78 -13.52
CA GLU A 14 -14.56 -6.92 -12.27
C GLU A 14 -13.50 -5.81 -12.13
N ALA A 15 -12.72 -5.55 -13.20
CA ALA A 15 -11.73 -4.48 -13.23
C ALA A 15 -12.35 -3.11 -12.96
N GLN A 16 -13.54 -2.85 -13.50
CA GLN A 16 -14.31 -1.63 -13.22
C GLN A 16 -14.66 -1.51 -11.74
N LYS A 17 -15.28 -2.55 -11.16
CA LYS A 17 -15.65 -2.56 -9.74
C LYS A 17 -14.44 -2.38 -8.82
N PHE A 18 -13.32 -3.03 -9.13
CA PHE A 18 -12.09 -2.88 -8.36
C PHE A 18 -11.52 -1.45 -8.45
N CYS A 19 -11.53 -0.85 -9.66
CA CYS A 19 -11.05 0.51 -9.85
C CYS A 19 -11.90 1.51 -9.04
N ASP A 20 -13.23 1.36 -9.07
CA ASP A 20 -14.16 2.22 -8.33
C ASP A 20 -13.96 2.06 -6.81
N PHE A 21 -13.80 0.82 -6.34
CA PHE A 21 -13.45 0.53 -4.95
C PHE A 21 -12.14 1.22 -4.53
N LEU A 22 -11.08 1.07 -5.34
CA LEU A 22 -9.76 1.64 -5.05
C LEU A 22 -9.83 3.17 -5.00
N ILE A 23 -10.51 3.81 -5.94
CA ILE A 23 -10.68 5.27 -5.95
C ILE A 23 -11.43 5.73 -4.70
N ASN A 24 -12.52 5.04 -4.34
CA ASN A 24 -13.26 5.36 -3.11
C ASN A 24 -12.38 5.19 -1.86
N LEU A 25 -11.58 4.13 -1.79
CA LEU A 25 -10.61 3.90 -0.72
C LEU A 25 -9.59 5.04 -0.63
N LEU A 26 -9.01 5.45 -1.75
CA LEU A 26 -7.99 6.50 -1.80
C LEU A 26 -8.54 7.88 -1.43
N GLU A 27 -9.76 8.21 -1.86
CA GLU A 27 -10.33 9.55 -1.70
C GLU A 27 -11.12 9.75 -0.41
N ASN A 28 -11.86 8.72 0.04
CA ASN A 28 -12.82 8.84 1.13
C ASN A 28 -12.42 8.04 2.36
N HIS A 29 -11.55 7.02 2.21
CA HIS A 29 -11.14 6.11 3.31
C HIS A 29 -9.62 5.90 3.37
N SER A 30 -8.86 6.96 3.12
CA SER A 30 -7.38 6.90 3.03
C SER A 30 -6.71 6.35 4.29
N GLU A 31 -7.36 6.51 5.45
CA GLU A 31 -6.95 5.96 6.74
C GLU A 31 -6.96 4.43 6.78
N CYS A 32 -7.84 3.80 5.99
CA CYS A 32 -7.96 2.36 5.88
C CYS A 32 -7.02 1.76 4.84
N LEU A 33 -6.43 2.57 3.96
CA LEU A 33 -5.56 2.11 2.87
C LEU A 33 -4.44 1.19 3.35
N VAL A 34 -3.90 1.44 4.55
CA VAL A 34 -2.81 0.63 5.13
C VAL A 34 -3.17 -0.85 5.26
N TYR A 35 -4.44 -1.19 5.47
CA TYR A 35 -4.91 -2.57 5.67
C TYR A 35 -5.03 -3.35 4.36
N TYR A 36 -5.11 -2.63 3.23
CA TYR A 36 -5.20 -3.22 1.90
C TYR A 36 -3.83 -3.32 1.22
N LEU A 37 -2.75 -2.82 1.83
CA LEU A 37 -1.41 -2.84 1.24
C LEU A 37 -0.61 -4.05 1.75
N ALA A 38 0.07 -4.73 0.84
CA ALA A 38 1.06 -5.75 1.22
C ALA A 38 2.21 -5.13 2.03
N ASP A 39 2.89 -5.94 2.85
CA ASP A 39 4.09 -5.51 3.60
C ASP A 39 5.20 -4.96 2.68
N THR A 40 5.28 -5.52 1.46
CA THR A 40 6.24 -5.15 0.41
C THR A 40 5.64 -4.19 -0.63
N ALA A 41 4.49 -3.58 -0.34
CA ALA A 41 3.79 -2.75 -1.31
C ALA A 41 4.65 -1.59 -1.84
N LEU A 42 4.44 -1.26 -3.11
CA LEU A 42 5.15 -0.19 -3.82
C LEU A 42 4.16 0.80 -4.42
N LEU A 43 4.46 2.10 -4.28
CA LEU A 43 3.83 3.16 -5.03
C LEU A 43 4.88 3.80 -5.94
N ASP A 44 4.69 3.76 -7.26
CA ASP A 44 5.41 4.61 -8.19
C ASP A 44 4.54 5.83 -8.52
N TRP A 45 4.86 6.94 -7.89
CA TRP A 45 4.18 8.22 -8.10
C TRP A 45 4.96 9.06 -9.11
N PHE A 46 4.56 9.00 -10.39
CA PHE A 46 5.17 9.78 -11.48
C PHE A 46 6.69 9.63 -11.59
N GLY A 47 7.18 8.43 -11.33
CA GLY A 47 8.57 8.05 -11.38
C GLY A 47 9.33 8.15 -10.06
N HIS A 48 8.66 8.55 -8.99
CA HIS A 48 9.19 8.47 -7.64
C HIS A 48 8.65 7.20 -6.95
N THR A 49 9.54 6.30 -6.54
CA THR A 49 9.16 5.04 -5.89
C THR A 49 9.15 5.17 -4.38
N ILE A 50 8.00 4.91 -3.76
CA ILE A 50 7.78 4.80 -2.32
C ILE A 50 7.58 3.33 -1.96
N LYS A 51 8.29 2.85 -0.93
CA LYS A 51 8.24 1.46 -0.49
C LYS A 51 7.63 1.33 0.90
N GLY A 52 6.76 0.34 1.06
CA GLY A 52 6.18 -0.05 2.34
C GLY A 52 4.89 0.70 2.66
N PRO A 53 3.92 0.03 3.30
CA PRO A 53 2.55 0.52 3.43
C PRO A 53 2.45 1.84 4.19
N ARG A 54 3.19 1.97 5.31
CA ARG A 54 3.20 3.20 6.13
C ARG A 54 3.72 4.42 5.37
N ASN A 55 4.78 4.23 4.59
CA ASN A 55 5.38 5.31 3.80
C ASN A 55 4.46 5.74 2.66
N ILE A 56 3.78 4.78 2.02
CA ILE A 56 2.80 5.05 0.96
C ILE A 56 1.66 5.93 1.51
N VAL A 57 1.05 5.53 2.63
CA VAL A 57 -0.05 6.27 3.26
C VAL A 57 0.40 7.68 3.66
N ALA A 58 1.56 7.80 4.32
CA ALA A 58 2.11 9.10 4.71
C ALA A 58 2.40 9.99 3.48
N TYR A 59 2.97 9.41 2.42
CA TYR A 59 3.30 10.13 1.20
C TYR A 59 2.03 10.66 0.50
N LEU A 60 1.00 9.82 0.33
CA LEU A 60 -0.25 10.21 -0.31
C LEU A 60 -0.96 11.30 0.50
N LYS A 61 -1.01 11.17 1.84
CA LYS A 61 -1.59 12.19 2.72
C LYS A 61 -0.93 13.57 2.54
N ASN A 62 0.40 13.61 2.41
CA ASN A 62 1.16 14.85 2.33
C ASN A 62 1.24 15.43 0.92
N ASN A 63 1.36 14.59 -0.12
CA ASN A 63 1.68 15.02 -1.48
C ASN A 63 0.52 14.88 -2.46
N ALA A 64 -0.36 13.90 -2.26
CA ALA A 64 -1.52 13.72 -3.12
C ALA A 64 -2.72 14.54 -2.64
N GLY A 65 -2.75 15.00 -1.38
CA GLY A 65 -3.76 15.90 -0.83
C GLY A 65 -5.19 15.42 -1.13
N LYS A 66 -6.19 16.33 -1.05
CA LYS A 66 -7.55 16.03 -1.52
C LYS A 66 -7.58 16.07 -3.06
N CYS A 67 -6.95 15.10 -3.70
CA CYS A 67 -7.07 14.92 -5.15
C CYS A 67 -8.32 14.10 -5.50
N LYS A 68 -8.78 14.27 -6.74
CA LYS A 68 -9.85 13.50 -7.35
C LYS A 68 -9.32 12.70 -8.52
N HIS A 69 -9.51 11.40 -8.49
CA HIS A 69 -9.17 10.46 -9.55
C HIS A 69 -10.32 10.42 -10.56
N ARG A 70 -10.01 10.77 -11.80
CA ARG A 70 -10.95 10.77 -12.93
C ARG A 70 -10.43 9.80 -13.99
N PHE A 71 -10.51 8.51 -13.66
CA PHE A 71 -10.12 7.43 -14.55
C PHE A 71 -11.30 6.94 -15.38
N THR A 72 -11.03 6.60 -16.64
CA THR A 72 -12.04 6.13 -17.58
C THR A 72 -11.64 4.78 -18.14
N ASN A 73 -12.62 3.87 -18.21
CA ASN A 73 -12.48 2.54 -18.79
C ASN A 73 -11.29 1.76 -18.22
N PRO A 74 -11.27 1.45 -16.90
CA PRO A 74 -10.35 0.47 -16.35
C PRO A 74 -10.48 -0.86 -17.10
N ASN A 75 -9.35 -1.38 -17.56
CA ASN A 75 -9.27 -2.64 -18.27
C ASN A 75 -8.35 -3.61 -17.51
N PRO A 76 -8.69 -4.91 -17.46
CA PRO A 76 -7.77 -5.93 -17.00
C PRO A 76 -6.55 -5.97 -17.93
N VAL A 77 -5.39 -6.27 -17.36
CA VAL A 77 -4.15 -6.49 -18.11
C VAL A 77 -3.42 -7.70 -17.56
N ARG A 78 -2.57 -8.35 -18.36
CA ARG A 78 -1.80 -9.51 -17.89
C ARG A 78 -0.57 -9.14 -17.07
N LYS A 79 -0.09 -7.91 -17.25
CA LYS A 79 1.08 -7.35 -16.58
C LYS A 79 1.05 -5.83 -16.63
N ILE A 80 1.75 -5.20 -15.70
CA ILE A 80 1.93 -3.75 -15.62
C ILE A 80 3.39 -3.37 -15.84
N GLY A 81 3.68 -2.09 -16.09
CA GLY A 81 5.02 -1.62 -16.39
C GLY A 81 5.98 -1.76 -15.20
N PHE A 82 7.02 -2.57 -15.34
CA PHE A 82 8.06 -2.74 -14.34
C PHE A 82 9.28 -1.86 -14.66
N ARG A 83 9.73 -1.04 -13.70
CA ARG A 83 11.11 -0.55 -13.66
C ARG A 83 11.96 -1.63 -13.00
N GLU A 84 13.28 -1.64 -13.21
CA GLU A 84 14.18 -2.63 -12.56
C GLU A 84 14.01 -2.67 -11.03
N ASN A 85 13.60 -1.55 -10.42
CA ASN A 85 13.38 -1.42 -8.98
C ASN A 85 12.03 -1.95 -8.49
N HIS A 86 11.14 -2.32 -9.40
CA HIS A 86 9.80 -2.83 -9.11
C HIS A 86 9.91 -4.36 -9.02
N VAL A 87 9.92 -4.91 -7.82
CA VAL A 87 9.93 -6.37 -7.63
C VAL A 87 8.74 -6.73 -6.76
N ILE A 88 7.71 -7.31 -7.36
CA ILE A 88 6.62 -7.91 -6.60
C ILE A 88 7.13 -9.23 -6.04
N LYS A 89 7.56 -9.20 -4.78
CA LYS A 89 7.82 -10.41 -4.02
C LYS A 89 6.47 -10.95 -3.57
N LEU A 90 5.88 -11.82 -4.38
CA LEU A 90 4.83 -12.69 -3.87
C LEU A 90 5.40 -13.48 -2.69
N PRO A 91 4.64 -13.70 -1.62
CA PRO A 91 5.01 -14.67 -0.60
C PRO A 91 5.19 -16.03 -1.29
N SER A 92 6.43 -16.34 -1.66
CA SER A 92 6.83 -17.69 -2.03
C SER A 92 6.72 -18.49 -0.75
N GLU A 93 6.07 -19.65 -0.82
CA GLU A 93 6.20 -20.61 0.26
C GLU A 93 7.69 -20.86 0.47
N ALA A 94 8.18 -20.52 1.66
CA ALA A 94 9.47 -21.00 2.10
C ALA A 94 9.31 -22.52 2.15
N LYS A 95 9.87 -23.23 1.15
CA LYS A 95 10.13 -24.66 1.31
C LYS A 95 10.96 -24.79 2.58
N GLN A 96 10.35 -25.26 3.66
CA GLN A 96 11.06 -25.71 4.84
C GLN A 96 11.96 -26.87 4.41
N ARG A 97 13.18 -26.54 3.99
CA ARG A 97 14.27 -27.51 4.02
C ARG A 97 14.66 -27.62 5.49
N ASN A 98 14.14 -28.64 6.16
CA ASN A 98 14.71 -29.11 7.42
C ASN A 98 16.03 -29.82 7.08
N PRO A 99 17.20 -29.36 7.56
CA PRO A 99 18.31 -30.27 7.75
C PRO A 99 18.16 -30.85 9.16
N ILE A 100 17.60 -32.07 9.23
CA ILE A 100 17.95 -32.96 10.33
C ILE A 100 19.40 -33.34 10.08
N ASN A 101 20.32 -32.80 10.87
CA ASN A 101 21.63 -33.41 11.07
C ASN A 101 21.93 -33.38 12.56
N PHE A 102 21.61 -34.50 13.21
CA PHE A 102 22.17 -34.86 14.49
C PHE A 102 23.65 -35.18 14.30
N SER A 103 24.51 -34.57 15.10
CA SER A 103 25.80 -35.15 15.44
C SER A 103 26.07 -34.89 16.93
N PRO A 104 26.29 -35.93 17.74
CA PRO A 104 26.65 -35.81 19.14
C PRO A 104 28.17 -35.87 19.30
N CYS A 105 28.76 -35.03 20.16
CA CYS A 105 29.70 -35.51 21.17
C CYS A 105 30.10 -34.40 22.16
N ASP A 106 30.35 -34.86 23.37
CA ASP A 106 30.63 -34.17 24.62
C ASP A 106 31.97 -33.43 24.69
N SER A 107 32.06 -32.39 25.52
CA SER A 107 32.67 -32.45 26.87
C SER A 107 33.19 -31.08 27.33
N GLU A 108 32.84 -30.75 28.59
CA GLU A 108 33.63 -30.08 29.65
C GLU A 108 34.53 -28.86 29.33
N SER A 109 34.70 -27.83 30.15
CA SER A 109 34.23 -27.41 31.47
C SER A 109 34.78 -25.98 31.69
N ASN A 110 34.24 -25.29 32.71
CA ASN A 110 34.78 -24.15 33.46
C ASN A 110 34.05 -22.80 33.33
N SER A 111 33.07 -22.63 34.23
CA SER A 111 32.72 -21.34 34.84
C SER A 111 33.65 -21.05 36.03
N PRO A 112 33.98 -19.78 36.30
CA PRO A 112 33.58 -19.14 37.58
C PRO A 112 33.22 -17.65 37.37
N LYS A 113 32.49 -16.90 38.20
CA LYS A 113 31.78 -17.05 39.48
C LYS A 113 30.76 -15.90 39.56
N LEU A 114 29.66 -16.14 40.25
CA LEU A 114 28.61 -15.19 40.64
C LEU A 114 29.13 -14.07 41.57
N THR A 115 28.67 -12.85 41.35
CA THR A 115 28.46 -11.85 42.42
C THR A 115 27.06 -11.27 42.27
N PHE A 116 26.18 -11.68 43.17
CA PHE A 116 24.87 -11.10 43.42
C PHE A 116 25.01 -9.78 44.19
N SER A 117 24.15 -8.80 43.89
CA SER A 117 23.49 -8.02 44.93
C SER A 117 22.12 -7.51 44.44
N PRO A 118 21.11 -7.40 45.32
CA PRO A 118 19.69 -7.39 44.96
C PRO A 118 19.03 -6.02 45.18
N VAL A 119 18.06 -5.62 44.34
CA VAL A 119 16.94 -4.78 44.79
C VAL A 119 15.65 -5.20 44.06
N THR A 120 14.63 -5.34 44.88
CA THR A 120 13.30 -5.90 44.73
C THR A 120 12.25 -4.95 44.12
N HIS A 121 11.36 -5.56 43.30
CA HIS A 121 9.93 -5.31 43.07
C HIS A 121 9.39 -3.92 42.66
N LEU A 122 8.74 -3.85 41.50
CA LEU A 122 7.26 -3.86 41.39
C LEU A 122 6.79 -3.89 39.93
N ILE A 123 6.02 -4.94 39.60
CA ILE A 123 5.19 -5.03 38.39
C ILE A 123 3.86 -4.39 38.76
N GLU A 124 3.56 -3.22 38.20
CA GLU A 124 2.26 -2.58 38.35
C GLU A 124 1.33 -3.02 37.22
N LYS A 125 0.32 -3.82 37.55
CA LYS A 125 -0.84 -4.10 36.70
C LYS A 125 -1.83 -2.95 36.84
N GLY A 126 -1.92 -2.09 35.83
CA GLY A 126 -3.01 -1.11 35.73
C GLY A 126 -4.30 -1.77 35.25
N GLN A 127 -5.28 -1.90 36.15
CA GLN A 127 -6.71 -2.06 35.81
C GLN A 127 -7.25 -0.73 35.33
N GLY A 128 -7.64 -0.64 34.05
CA GLY A 128 -8.35 0.51 33.50
C GLY A 128 -9.67 0.06 32.91
N ASP A 129 -10.74 0.14 33.71
CA ASP A 129 -12.12 0.11 33.23
C ASP A 129 -12.46 1.48 32.61
N GLY A 130 -12.72 1.49 31.30
CA GLY A 130 -13.20 2.66 30.57
C GLY A 130 -14.35 2.26 29.64
N PRO A 131 -15.50 2.96 29.64
CA PRO A 131 -16.69 2.51 28.93
C PRO A 131 -16.66 2.82 27.43
N HIS A 132 -17.38 1.96 26.70
CA HIS A 132 -17.69 1.92 25.26
C HIS A 132 -17.46 3.19 24.43
N ASN A 133 -16.72 3.00 23.32
CA ASN A 133 -17.01 3.69 22.07
C ASN A 133 -17.12 2.65 20.95
N ASN A 134 -18.27 2.64 20.28
CA ASN A 134 -18.57 1.82 19.12
C ASN A 134 -17.64 2.22 17.96
N CYS A 135 -16.54 1.49 17.81
CA CYS A 135 -15.75 1.46 16.60
C CYS A 135 -16.13 0.16 15.86
N PRO A 136 -16.58 0.21 14.59
CA PRO A 136 -16.76 -1.02 13.83
C PRO A 136 -15.42 -1.76 13.80
N GLU A 137 -15.49 -3.06 14.13
CA GLU A 137 -14.33 -3.92 14.42
C GLU A 137 -13.28 -3.84 13.30
N SER A 138 -12.12 -3.28 13.62
CA SER A 138 -10.97 -3.25 12.72
C SER A 138 -10.53 -4.70 12.45
N PRO A 139 -10.22 -5.09 11.20
CA PRO A 139 -9.81 -6.47 10.89
C PRO A 139 -8.63 -6.92 11.75
N ARG A 140 -8.81 -8.05 12.44
CA ARG A 140 -7.83 -8.60 13.39
C ARG A 140 -6.51 -8.93 12.69
N LYS A 141 -5.41 -8.51 13.31
CA LYS A 141 -4.04 -8.91 12.98
C LYS A 141 -3.89 -10.43 13.13
N LYS A 142 -3.73 -11.15 12.02
CA LYS A 142 -3.67 -12.63 11.98
C LYS A 142 -2.41 -13.16 12.68
N PHE A 143 -2.56 -13.78 13.86
CA PHE A 143 -1.59 -14.74 14.40
C PHE A 143 -1.88 -16.12 13.79
N LYS A 144 -0.84 -16.82 13.32
CA LYS A 144 -0.93 -18.18 12.77
C LYS A 144 -1.21 -19.20 13.89
N ALA A 145 -2.20 -20.06 13.68
CA ALA A 145 -2.29 -21.36 14.34
C ALA A 145 -2.92 -22.41 13.41
N ASP A 146 -2.15 -23.48 13.25
CA ASP A 146 -2.44 -24.90 13.01
C ASP A 146 -3.12 -25.43 11.73
N ASN A 147 -2.59 -26.61 11.34
CA ASN A 147 -2.76 -27.37 10.11
C ASN A 147 -4.18 -27.90 9.90
N GLY A 148 -4.71 -27.64 8.71
CA GLY A 148 -5.76 -28.43 8.07
C GLY A 148 -5.55 -28.36 6.57
N ASP A 149 -5.35 -29.51 5.94
CA ASP A 149 -5.20 -29.67 4.50
C ASP A 149 -6.52 -29.29 3.82
N GLN A 150 -6.65 -28.00 3.47
CA GLN A 150 -7.75 -27.46 2.68
C GLN A 150 -7.14 -26.82 1.45
N ILE A 151 -7.67 -27.19 0.28
CA ILE A 151 -7.40 -26.55 -1.02
C ILE A 151 -7.61 -25.05 -0.82
N THR A 152 -6.51 -24.34 -0.58
CA THR A 152 -6.57 -22.93 -0.28
C THR A 152 -6.61 -22.26 -1.63
N ASP A 153 -7.76 -21.68 -2.01
CA ASP A 153 -7.88 -20.77 -3.14
C ASP A 153 -6.85 -19.65 -2.95
N LYS A 154 -5.66 -19.88 -3.51
CA LYS A 154 -4.56 -18.92 -3.45
C LYS A 154 -5.04 -17.71 -4.24
N PRO A 155 -5.08 -16.51 -3.64
CA PRO A 155 -5.63 -15.35 -4.30
C PRO A 155 -4.76 -15.04 -5.53
N GLU A 156 -5.36 -15.18 -6.71
CA GLU A 156 -4.71 -14.99 -8.00
C GLU A 156 -4.25 -13.53 -8.15
N LEU A 157 -3.06 -13.33 -8.69
CA LEU A 157 -2.53 -11.99 -8.93
C LEU A 157 -3.17 -11.43 -10.20
N LYS A 158 -3.98 -10.39 -10.01
CA LYS A 158 -4.69 -9.66 -11.06
C LYS A 158 -4.06 -8.29 -11.28
N TYR A 159 -4.31 -7.73 -12.46
CA TYR A 159 -3.83 -6.40 -12.79
C TYR A 159 -4.89 -5.61 -13.54
N ILE A 160 -4.92 -4.31 -13.25
CA ILE A 160 -5.73 -3.35 -14.01
C ILE A 160 -4.86 -2.22 -14.54
N SER A 161 -5.31 -1.64 -15.66
CA SER A 161 -4.79 -0.42 -16.25
C SER A 161 -5.95 0.49 -16.59
N SER A 162 -5.86 1.75 -16.19
CA SER A 162 -6.85 2.77 -16.50
C SER A 162 -6.18 4.08 -16.91
N ASN A 163 -6.73 4.76 -17.91
CA ASN A 163 -6.25 6.07 -18.35
C ASN A 163 -7.18 7.15 -17.79
N GLY A 164 -6.63 8.34 -17.54
CA GLY A 164 -7.44 9.44 -17.04
C GLY A 164 -6.60 10.60 -16.58
N HIS A 165 -7.06 11.25 -15.51
CA HIS A 165 -6.32 12.34 -14.87
C HIS A 165 -6.56 12.37 -13.37
N ILE A 166 -5.61 12.99 -12.67
CA ILE A 166 -5.79 13.38 -11.26
C ILE A 166 -6.06 14.89 -11.24
N GLU A 167 -7.18 15.28 -10.64
CA GLU A 167 -7.54 16.67 -10.36
C GLU A 167 -7.03 17.03 -8.95
N PHE A 168 -6.19 18.06 -8.86
CA PHE A 168 -5.67 18.60 -7.61
C PHE A 168 -6.39 19.90 -7.29
N HIS A 169 -6.79 20.05 -6.03
CA HIS A 169 -7.47 21.23 -5.53
C HIS A 169 -6.60 21.92 -4.47
N ARG A 170 -6.30 23.21 -4.66
CA ARG A 170 -5.72 24.07 -3.62
C ARG A 170 -6.69 25.21 -3.34
N ARG A 171 -7.22 25.23 -2.12
CA ARG A 171 -7.96 26.38 -1.61
C ARG A 171 -7.02 27.57 -1.55
N SER A 172 -7.42 28.69 -2.14
CA SER A 172 -6.67 29.93 -1.99
C SER A 172 -6.69 30.36 -0.52
N SER A 173 -5.55 30.82 -0.02
CA SER A 173 -5.46 31.48 1.29
C SER A 173 -6.11 32.87 1.30
N LYS A 174 -6.38 33.44 0.11
CA LYS A 174 -7.01 34.75 -0.06
C LYS A 174 -8.52 34.61 -0.14
N LYS A 175 -9.25 35.31 0.75
CA LYS A 175 -10.72 35.23 0.94
C LYS A 175 -11.58 35.44 -0.33
N LEU A 176 -11.02 36.01 -1.40
CA LEU A 176 -11.75 36.40 -2.63
C LEU A 176 -11.26 35.68 -3.90
N GLN A 177 -10.29 34.78 -3.80
CA GLN A 177 -9.83 34.03 -4.96
C GLN A 177 -10.50 32.66 -5.04
N ALA A 178 -10.95 32.31 -6.25
CA ALA A 178 -11.48 31.00 -6.56
C ALA A 178 -10.43 29.90 -6.29
N GLU A 179 -10.92 28.70 -5.96
CA GLU A 179 -10.09 27.51 -5.81
C GLU A 179 -9.29 27.26 -7.09
N THR A 180 -7.99 27.05 -6.95
CA THR A 180 -7.15 26.68 -8.10
C THR A 180 -7.22 25.18 -8.31
N LYS A 181 -7.51 24.78 -9.54
CA LYS A 181 -7.64 23.38 -9.97
C LYS A 181 -6.57 23.06 -11.01
N TRP A 182 -5.88 21.94 -10.82
CA TRP A 182 -4.91 21.43 -11.79
C TRP A 182 -5.26 20.01 -12.18
N ASN A 183 -5.22 19.71 -13.48
CA ASN A 183 -5.44 18.35 -13.99
C ASN A 183 -4.13 17.79 -14.51
N ARG A 184 -3.75 16.61 -14.01
CA ARG A 184 -2.59 15.86 -14.49
C ARG A 184 -3.04 14.60 -15.21
N PRO A 185 -2.98 14.55 -16.55
CA PRO A 185 -3.21 13.32 -17.30
C PRO A 185 -2.24 12.23 -16.87
N CYS A 186 -2.75 11.04 -16.58
CA CYS A 186 -1.96 9.91 -16.16
C CYS A 186 -2.61 8.57 -16.51
N LYS A 187 -1.78 7.53 -16.52
CA LYS A 187 -2.20 6.13 -16.57
C LYS A 187 -1.97 5.54 -15.18
N LEU A 188 -3.02 4.96 -14.61
CA LEU A 188 -2.96 4.19 -13.38
C LEU A 188 -2.84 2.71 -13.74
N GLU A 189 -1.83 2.04 -13.18
CA GLU A 189 -1.70 0.59 -13.23
C GLU A 189 -1.62 0.03 -11.81
N VAL A 190 -2.33 -1.06 -11.55
CA VAL A 190 -2.41 -1.65 -10.20
C VAL A 190 -2.23 -3.15 -10.29
N ALA A 191 -1.40 -3.71 -9.40
CA ALA A 191 -1.29 -5.13 -9.15
C ALA A 191 -1.93 -5.45 -7.80
N TYR A 192 -2.86 -6.40 -7.79
CA TYR A 192 -3.61 -6.77 -6.60
C TYR A 192 -3.99 -8.26 -6.64
N SER A 193 -4.28 -8.83 -5.49
CA SER A 193 -4.94 -10.13 -5.39
C SER A 193 -6.21 -9.95 -4.59
N ALA A 194 -7.32 -10.51 -5.05
CA ALA A 194 -8.61 -10.36 -4.40
C ALA A 194 -9.33 -11.70 -4.40
N THR A 195 -9.82 -12.10 -3.22
CA THR A 195 -10.81 -13.17 -3.09
C THR A 195 -12.21 -12.58 -3.29
N ASN A 196 -12.41 -11.36 -2.78
CA ASN A 196 -13.54 -10.47 -3.04
C ASN A 196 -13.07 -9.00 -2.88
N PHE A 197 -13.95 -8.01 -3.04
CA PHE A 197 -13.55 -6.59 -2.91
C PHE A 197 -13.27 -6.15 -1.46
N GLU A 198 -13.75 -6.90 -0.48
CA GLU A 198 -13.55 -6.61 0.96
C GLU A 198 -12.24 -7.20 1.49
N ASP A 199 -11.78 -8.29 0.89
CA ASP A 199 -10.53 -9.00 1.16
C ASP A 199 -9.63 -8.96 -0.10
N CYS A 200 -8.99 -7.81 -0.28
CA CYS A 200 -8.01 -7.61 -1.33
C CYS A 200 -6.67 -7.11 -0.76
N VAL A 201 -5.60 -7.47 -1.48
CA VAL A 201 -4.23 -7.07 -1.16
C VAL A 201 -3.63 -6.38 -2.38
N ILE A 202 -3.26 -5.12 -2.23
CA ILE A 202 -2.62 -4.27 -3.22
C ILE A 202 -1.11 -4.40 -3.04
N TYR A 203 -0.44 -4.88 -4.09
CA TYR A 203 1.02 -5.03 -4.10
C TYR A 203 1.70 -3.82 -4.73
N MET A 204 1.06 -3.21 -5.72
CA MET A 204 1.70 -2.16 -6.49
C MET A 204 0.70 -1.20 -7.10
N MET A 205 0.99 0.10 -7.01
CA MET A 205 0.28 1.16 -7.73
C MET A 205 1.29 1.99 -8.52
N ILE A 206 0.99 2.28 -9.78
CA ILE A 206 1.85 3.04 -10.68
C ILE A 206 1.04 4.16 -11.32
N TYR A 207 1.48 5.39 -11.11
CA TYR A 207 0.97 6.57 -11.79
C TYR A 207 1.98 7.01 -12.83
N GLN A 208 1.72 6.69 -14.10
CA GLN A 208 2.56 7.07 -15.23
C GLN A 208 2.02 8.35 -15.88
N GLY A 209 2.90 9.23 -16.34
CA GLY A 209 2.49 10.44 -17.06
C GLY A 209 3.51 10.83 -18.13
N ASN A 210 3.03 11.33 -19.27
CA ASN A 210 3.85 11.73 -20.42
C ASN A 210 4.41 13.16 -20.32
N LEU A 211 3.98 13.92 -19.31
CA LEU A 211 4.59 15.22 -19.05
C LEU A 211 5.93 14.95 -18.36
N LYS A 212 7.04 15.10 -19.11
CA LYS A 212 8.36 15.29 -18.51
C LYS A 212 8.16 16.35 -17.43
N CYS A 213 8.32 16.00 -16.16
CA CYS A 213 8.36 17.01 -15.11
C CYS A 213 9.38 18.05 -15.57
N ARG A 214 8.92 19.24 -15.98
CA ARG A 214 9.82 20.40 -16.01
C ARG A 214 10.42 20.40 -14.61
N ARG A 215 11.76 20.31 -14.53
CA ARG A 215 12.50 20.11 -13.27
C ARG A 215 11.86 20.98 -12.19
N ASN A 216 11.48 20.37 -11.06
CA ASN A 216 11.05 21.07 -9.85
C ASN A 216 9.78 21.96 -9.94
N LEU A 217 8.65 21.43 -10.40
CA LEU A 217 7.35 22.09 -10.15
C LEU A 217 7.06 22.29 -8.64
N MET A 218 7.64 21.49 -7.73
CA MET A 218 7.55 21.73 -6.27
C MET A 218 8.09 23.11 -5.88
N LYS A 219 9.19 23.56 -6.50
CA LYS A 219 9.71 24.90 -6.25
C LYS A 219 8.75 25.98 -6.72
N ASP A 220 8.06 25.77 -7.84
CA ASP A 220 7.04 26.70 -8.33
C ASP A 220 5.75 26.66 -7.48
N PHE A 221 5.44 25.53 -6.84
CA PHE A 221 4.32 25.42 -5.88
C PHE A 221 4.60 26.14 -4.55
N ASP A 222 5.86 26.16 -4.12
CA ASP A 222 6.37 26.84 -2.92
C ASP A 222 6.73 28.32 -3.17
N ALA A 223 7.07 28.71 -4.40
CA ALA A 223 7.53 30.07 -4.75
C ALA A 223 6.43 31.14 -4.87
N CYS A 224 5.18 30.83 -4.51
CA CYS A 224 4.07 31.79 -4.60
C CYS A 224 3.84 32.63 -3.33
N ASP A 225 4.83 32.73 -2.45
CA ASP A 225 4.90 33.78 -1.43
C ASP A 225 6.10 34.72 -1.69
N PRO A 226 5.94 35.75 -2.55
CA PRO A 226 6.71 36.97 -2.43
C PRO A 226 5.85 38.04 -1.74
N GLY A 227 6.28 38.43 -0.54
CA GLY A 227 6.06 39.79 -0.03
C GLY A 227 4.73 40.05 0.67
N SER A 228 4.69 39.69 1.95
CA SER A 228 4.22 40.63 2.96
C SER A 228 5.18 41.82 3.02
N GLU A 229 4.80 42.94 2.41
CA GLU A 229 5.13 44.31 2.84
C GLU A 229 3.91 45.20 2.60
#